data_AF-A0A494WPV2-F1
#
_entry.id   AF-A0A494WPV2-F1
#
_cell.length_a   1.000
_cell.length_b   1.000
_cell.length_c   1.000
_cell.angle_alpha   90.00
_cell.angle_beta   90.00
_cell.angle_gamma   90.00
#
_symmetry.space_group_name_H-M   'P 1'
#
loop_
_entity.id
_entity.type
_entity.pdbx_description
1 polymer ?
#
loop_
_entity_poly.entity_id
_entity_poly.type
_entity_poly.pdbx_seq_one_letter_code
_entity_poly.pdbx_strand_id
1 'polypeptide(L)'
;MNEINNSNDLQSIITQAFEEMKSEQADRFDINKINLAELERRTGLTRAQLRRLKKNNFQVIPHALTGRKADTTIISGYSGVIDDLLKKGVSNSEVILERIQEQVFIVK
;
A
#
# COMPACT_ATOMS: atom_id res chain seq x y z
N MET A 1 3.31 -16.22 -2.80
CA MET A 1 3.40 -14.82 -2.33
C MET A 1 1.99 -14.44 -1.88
N ASN A 2 1.75 -14.26 -0.58
CA ASN A 2 0.45 -13.82 -0.09
C ASN A 2 0.42 -12.30 -0.13
N GLU A 3 -0.28 -11.75 -1.12
CA GLU A 3 -0.69 -10.36 -1.16
C GLU A 3 -1.76 -10.13 -0.09
N ILE A 4 -1.35 -9.57 1.05
CA ILE A 4 -2.30 -9.01 2.02
C ILE A 4 -2.49 -7.54 1.62
N ASN A 5 -3.38 -7.31 0.67
CA ASN A 5 -3.59 -6.01 -0.01
C ASN A 5 -4.53 -5.06 0.75
N ASN A 6 -4.74 -5.22 2.06
CA ASN A 6 -5.48 -4.24 2.84
C ASN A 6 -4.88 -4.05 4.23
N SER A 7 -4.55 -2.81 4.57
CA SER A 7 -4.01 -2.44 5.90
C SER A 7 -4.95 -2.82 7.05
N ASN A 8 -6.26 -2.74 6.80
CA ASN A 8 -7.31 -3.14 7.75
C ASN A 8 -7.29 -4.65 8.03
N ASP A 9 -6.99 -5.47 7.02
CA ASP A 9 -6.98 -6.93 7.14
C ASP A 9 -5.74 -7.41 7.93
N LEU A 10 -4.60 -6.75 7.77
CA LEU A 10 -3.42 -7.03 8.60
C LEU A 10 -3.64 -6.68 10.06
N GLN A 11 -4.26 -5.52 10.32
CA GLN A 11 -4.51 -5.06 11.68
C GLN A 11 -5.48 -5.99 12.41
N SER A 12 -6.52 -6.48 11.72
CA SER A 12 -7.49 -7.42 12.30
C SER A 12 -6.85 -8.77 12.64
N ILE A 13 -6.02 -9.33 11.76
CA ILE A 13 -5.29 -10.59 12.01
C ILE A 13 -4.40 -10.48 13.26
N ILE A 14 -3.66 -9.38 13.39
CA ILE A 14 -2.78 -9.16 14.55
C ILE A 14 -3.59 -8.98 15.84
N THR A 15 -4.68 -8.23 15.76
CA THR A 15 -5.57 -7.97 16.92
C THR A 15 -6.20 -9.26 17.41
N GLN A 16 -6.74 -10.08 16.49
CA GLN A 16 -7.30 -11.39 16.80
C GLN A 16 -6.27 -12.31 17.48
N ALA A 17 -5.06 -12.39 16.93
CA ALA A 17 -4.00 -13.20 17.53
C ALA A 17 -3.61 -12.74 18.95
N PHE A 18 -3.65 -11.42 19.23
CA PHE A 18 -3.42 -10.92 20.58
C PHE A 18 -4.56 -11.24 21.54
N GLU A 19 -5.81 -11.17 21.10
CA GLU A 19 -6.95 -11.55 21.94
C GLU A 19 -6.88 -13.02 22.35
N GLU A 20 -6.51 -13.90 21.43
CA GLU A 20 -6.29 -15.33 21.72
C GLU A 20 -5.10 -15.55 22.67
N MET A 21 -3.97 -14.87 22.45
CA MET A 21 -2.83 -14.98 23.35
C MET A 21 -3.14 -14.44 24.75
N LYS A 22 -3.94 -13.37 24.83
CA LYS A 22 -4.37 -12.76 26.10
C LYS A 22 -5.35 -13.67 26.84
N SER A 23 -6.25 -14.35 26.13
CA SER A 23 -7.19 -15.29 26.76
C SER A 23 -6.48 -16.54 27.31
N GLU A 24 -5.42 -17.00 26.64
CA GLU A 24 -4.62 -18.16 27.08
C GLU A 24 -3.64 -17.82 28.21
N GLN A 25 -3.00 -16.65 28.17
CA GLN A 25 -1.95 -16.27 29.13
C GLN A 25 -2.46 -15.42 30.31
N ALA A 26 -3.70 -14.92 30.25
CA ALA A 26 -4.34 -14.08 31.26
C ALA A 26 -3.37 -13.03 31.83
N ASP A 27 -3.02 -13.12 33.13
CA ASP A 27 -2.16 -12.17 33.84
C ASP A 27 -0.68 -12.17 33.41
N ARG A 28 -0.24 -13.18 32.65
CA ARG A 28 1.15 -13.26 32.14
C ARG A 28 1.34 -12.54 30.81
N PHE A 29 0.25 -12.05 30.20
CA PHE A 29 0.30 -11.41 28.91
C PHE A 29 0.92 -10.00 29.01
N ASP A 30 2.12 -9.84 28.43
CA ASP A 30 2.79 -8.54 28.28
C ASP A 30 3.15 -8.34 26.81
N ILE A 31 2.51 -7.35 26.19
CA ILE A 31 2.69 -7.00 24.77
C ILE A 31 4.14 -6.66 24.42
N ASN A 32 4.92 -6.15 25.38
CA ASN A 32 6.33 -5.78 25.15
C ASN A 32 7.24 -7.02 25.09
N LYS A 33 6.83 -8.09 25.77
CA LYS A 33 7.57 -9.35 25.92
C LYS A 33 7.00 -10.50 25.08
N ILE A 34 6.07 -10.21 24.17
CA ILE A 34 5.47 -11.21 23.28
C ILE A 34 6.52 -12.00 22.49
N ASN A 35 6.29 -13.31 22.43
CA ASN A 35 7.06 -14.25 21.64
C ASN A 35 6.71 -14.13 20.15
N LEU A 36 7.63 -13.58 19.35
CA LEU A 36 7.43 -13.42 17.90
C LEU A 36 7.28 -14.76 17.15
N ALA A 37 7.87 -15.85 17.65
CA ALA A 37 7.75 -17.17 17.00
C ALA A 37 6.38 -17.81 17.22
N GLU A 38 5.70 -17.46 18.32
CA GLU A 38 4.32 -17.85 18.54
C GLU A 38 3.37 -17.01 17.69
N LEU A 39 3.60 -15.69 17.67
CA LEU A 39 2.82 -14.76 16.86
C LEU A 39 2.91 -15.08 15.36
N GLU A 40 4.08 -15.50 14.86
CA GLU A 40 4.28 -15.98 13.48
C GLU A 40 3.44 -17.22 13.18
N ARG A 41 3.35 -18.17 14.12
CA ARG A 41 2.52 -19.38 13.96
C ARG A 41 1.02 -19.09 13.93
N ARG A 42 0.56 -18.09 14.71
CA ARG A 42 -0.86 -17.69 14.76
C ARG A 42 -1.28 -16.84 13.57
N THR A 43 -0.45 -15.87 13.18
CA THR A 43 -0.80 -14.87 12.16
C THR A 43 -0.36 -15.26 10.75
N GLY A 44 0.57 -16.21 10.60
CA GLY A 44 1.21 -16.53 9.32
C GLY A 44 2.12 -15.43 8.78
N LEU A 45 2.37 -14.37 9.55
CA LEU A 45 3.27 -13.28 9.19
C LEU A 45 4.72 -13.67 9.43
N THR A 46 5.60 -13.29 8.51
CA THR A 46 7.03 -13.57 8.66
C THR A 46 7.60 -12.82 9.87
N ARG A 47 8.63 -13.42 10.49
CA ARG A 47 9.36 -12.78 11.59
C ARG A 47 9.89 -11.38 11.27
N ALA A 48 10.22 -11.10 10.01
CA ALA A 48 10.66 -9.77 9.56
C ALA A 48 9.52 -8.74 9.59
N GLN A 49 8.32 -9.11 9.15
CA GLN A 49 7.12 -8.27 9.23
C GLN A 49 6.77 -7.99 10.69
N LEU A 50 6.79 -9.00 11.55
CA LEU A 50 6.50 -8.86 12.98
C LEU A 50 7.49 -7.93 13.70
N ARG A 51 8.79 -7.96 13.34
CA ARG A 51 9.78 -7.01 13.87
C ARG A 51 9.48 -5.57 13.47
N ARG A 52 9.02 -5.34 12.24
CA ARG A 52 8.61 -3.99 11.77
C ARG A 52 7.38 -3.51 12.52
N LEU A 53 6.37 -4.37 12.65
CA LEU A 53 5.17 -4.08 13.42
C LEU A 53 5.49 -3.76 14.88
N LYS A 54 6.37 -4.54 15.52
CA LYS A 54 6.82 -4.28 16.90
C LYS A 54 7.45 -2.89 17.07
N LYS A 55 8.20 -2.40 16.09
CA LYS A 55 8.77 -1.03 16.11
C LYS A 55 7.67 0.05 16.08
N ASN A 56 6.52 -0.28 15.51
CA ASN A 56 5.35 0.58 15.37
C ASN A 56 4.25 0.22 16.39
N ASN A 57 4.60 -0.35 17.54
CA ASN A 57 3.65 -0.77 18.58
C ASN A 57 2.53 -1.70 18.08
N PHE A 58 2.86 -2.57 17.11
CA PHE A 58 1.94 -3.46 16.42
C PHE A 58 0.79 -2.77 15.68
N GLN A 59 0.98 -1.50 15.32
CA GLN A 59 0.10 -0.77 14.42
C GLN A 59 0.58 -0.90 12.98
N VAL A 60 -0.35 -1.21 12.09
CA VAL A 60 -0.15 -1.22 10.64
C VAL A 60 -0.22 0.23 10.16
N ILE A 61 0.94 0.85 10.02
CA ILE A 61 1.06 2.21 9.51
C ILE A 61 1.20 2.13 7.98
N PRO A 62 0.40 2.90 7.20
CA PRO A 62 0.60 2.98 5.77
C PRO A 62 2.00 3.53 5.45
N HIS A 63 2.52 3.20 4.27
CA HIS A 63 3.82 3.73 3.87
C HIS A 63 3.74 5.26 3.80
N ALA A 64 4.80 5.96 4.21
CA ALA A 64 4.85 7.43 4.18
C ALA A 64 4.71 8.04 2.76
N LEU A 65 4.76 7.21 1.72
CA LEU A 65 4.58 7.60 0.31
C LEU A 65 3.24 7.13 -0.25
N THR A 66 2.44 6.38 0.52
CA THR A 66 1.10 5.98 0.11
C THR A 66 0.27 7.24 -0.16
N GLY A 67 -0.29 7.35 -1.35
CA GLY A 67 -1.08 8.51 -1.76
C GLY A 67 -0.28 9.74 -2.19
N ARG A 68 1.06 9.72 -2.09
CA ARG A 68 1.88 10.82 -2.60
C ARG A 68 1.86 10.80 -4.13
N LYS A 69 1.38 11.89 -4.74
CA LYS A 69 1.47 12.12 -6.19
C LYS A 69 2.71 12.97 -6.48
N ALA A 70 3.31 12.77 -7.64
CA ALA A 70 4.36 13.66 -8.12
C ALA A 70 3.74 14.99 -8.53
N ASP A 71 4.38 16.11 -8.16
CA ASP A 71 3.89 17.46 -8.51
C ASP A 71 3.89 17.68 -10.03
N THR A 72 4.89 17.11 -10.72
CA THR A 72 5.05 17.18 -12.16
C THR A 72 5.41 15.79 -12.68
N THR A 73 4.81 15.38 -13.80
CA THR A 73 5.14 14.14 -14.50
C THR A 73 5.52 14.46 -15.95
N ILE A 74 5.95 13.47 -16.73
CA ILE A 74 6.18 13.67 -18.18
C ILE A 74 4.87 14.11 -18.86
N ILE A 75 3.73 13.59 -18.40
CA ILE A 75 2.41 13.80 -19.00
C ILE A 75 1.86 15.19 -18.67
N SER A 76 2.28 15.84 -17.57
CA SER A 76 1.78 17.17 -17.22
C SER A 76 2.11 18.24 -18.28
N GLY A 77 3.17 18.04 -19.08
CA GLY A 77 3.49 18.89 -20.24
C GLY A 77 2.50 18.77 -21.40
N TYR A 78 1.65 17.74 -21.43
CA TYR A 78 0.65 17.50 -22.47
C TYR A 78 -0.79 17.66 -21.97
N SER A 79 -0.97 18.23 -20.77
CA SER A 79 -2.28 18.41 -20.13
C SER A 79 -3.32 19.06 -21.04
N GLY A 80 -2.97 20.14 -21.75
CA GLY A 80 -3.90 20.80 -22.67
C GLY A 80 -4.39 19.90 -23.81
N VAL A 81 -3.52 19.08 -24.39
CA VAL A 81 -3.88 18.13 -25.46
C VAL A 81 -4.79 17.04 -24.93
N ILE A 82 -4.47 16.51 -23.75
CA ILE A 82 -5.25 15.47 -23.09
C ILE A 82 -6.64 16.01 -22.74
N ASP A 83 -6.72 17.22 -22.17
CA ASP A 83 -7.99 17.86 -21.81
C ASP A 83 -8.87 18.09 -23.06
N ASP A 84 -8.28 18.51 -24.18
CA ASP A 84 -9.02 18.70 -25.44
C ASP A 84 -9.54 17.38 -26.02
N LEU A 85 -8.76 16.30 -25.92
CA LEU A 85 -9.19 14.96 -26.36
C LEU A 85 -10.30 14.41 -25.47
N LEU A 86 -10.17 14.55 -24.15
CA LEU A 86 -11.18 14.14 -23.18
C LEU A 86 -12.49 14.91 -23.39
N LYS A 87 -12.44 16.22 -23.63
CA LYS A 87 -13.62 17.04 -23.98
C LYS A 87 -14.32 16.57 -25.26
N LYS A 88 -13.57 16.02 -26.21
CA LYS A 88 -14.10 15.45 -27.46
C LYS A 88 -14.61 14.02 -27.29
N GLY A 89 -14.62 13.48 -26.08
CA GLY A 89 -15.06 12.12 -25.78
C GLY A 89 -14.03 11.04 -26.09
N VAL A 90 -12.78 11.41 -26.40
CA VAL A 90 -11.70 10.45 -26.61
C VAL A 90 -11.09 10.12 -25.26
N SER A 91 -11.57 9.04 -24.64
CA SER A 91 -11.08 8.54 -23.34
C SER A 91 -10.18 7.31 -23.47
N ASN A 92 -9.98 6.77 -24.69
CA ASN A 92 -9.08 5.65 -24.91
C ASN A 92 -7.62 6.13 -24.74
N SER A 93 -6.93 5.54 -23.77
CA SER A 93 -5.55 5.88 -23.43
C SER A 93 -4.55 5.63 -24.57
N GLU A 94 -4.79 4.63 -25.41
CA GLU A 94 -3.92 4.33 -26.56
C GLU A 94 -3.98 5.43 -27.61
N VAL A 95 -5.19 5.88 -27.93
CA VAL A 95 -5.43 7.00 -28.88
C VAL A 95 -4.85 8.32 -28.33
N ILE A 96 -4.95 8.57 -27.02
CA ILE A 96 -4.34 9.74 -26.40
C ILE A 96 -2.81 9.68 -26.51
N LEU A 97 -2.21 8.50 -26.28
CA LEU A 97 -0.78 8.29 -26.38
C LEU A 97 -0.26 8.55 -27.80
N GLU A 98 -0.93 8.00 -28.83
CA GLU A 98 -0.58 8.24 -30.24
C GLU A 98 -0.57 9.75 -30.55
N ARG A 99 -1.60 10.48 -30.09
CA ARG A 99 -1.72 11.92 -30.34
C ARG A 99 -0.63 12.73 -29.64
N ILE A 100 -0.20 12.31 -28.45
CA ILE A 100 0.94 12.92 -27.75
C ILE A 100 2.23 12.67 -28.53
N GLN A 101 2.46 11.44 -29.00
CA GLN A 101 3.66 11.06 -29.75
C GLN A 101 3.80 11.83 -31.08
N GLU A 102 2.69 12.06 -31.79
CA GLU A 102 2.68 12.88 -33.01
C GLU A 102 3.19 14.30 -32.75
N GLN A 103 2.82 14.92 -31.62
CA GLN A 103 3.29 16.27 -31.30
C GLN A 103 4.77 16.31 -30.94
N VAL A 104 5.30 15.26 -30.30
CA VAL A 104 6.74 15.16 -30.01
C VAL A 104 7.56 15.04 -31.29
N PHE A 105 7.06 14.32 -32.29
CA PHE A 105 7.76 14.09 -33.55
C PHE A 105 7.79 15.32 -34.47
N ILE A 106 6.83 16.23 -34.33
CA ILE A 106 6.73 17.47 -35.14
C ILE A 106 7.72 18.55 -34.68
N VAL A 107 8.26 18.47 -33.45
CA VAL A 107 9.14 19.51 -32.85
C VAL A 107 10.65 19.13 -32.94
N LYS A 108 11.02 18.19 -33.82
CA LYS A 108 12.41 17.75 -34.03
C LYS A 108 13.02 18.27 -35.32
#